data_AF-A0A930RG67-F1
#
_entry.id   AF-A0A930RG67-F1
#
_cell.length_a   1.000
_cell.length_b   1.000
_cell.length_c   1.000
_cell.angle_alpha   90.00
_cell.angle_beta   90.00
_cell.angle_gamma   90.00
#
_symmetry.space_group_name_H-M   'P 1'
#
loop_
_entity.id
_entity.type
_entity.pdbx_description
1 polymer ?
#
loop_
_entity_poly.entity_id
_entity_poly.type
_entity_poly.pdbx_seq_one_letter_code
_entity_poly.pdbx_strand_id
1 'polypeptide(L)' 'MSEQEMRGEILALVRAYCEKYHAPKEDFSPGDRLPYAARVYDHEEMEALVDSSLEFWLTAGRYAAQFEKGLAA' A
#
# COMPACT_ATOMS: atom_id res chain seq x y z
N MET A 1 -8.02 -23.65 7.45
CA MET A 1 -7.91 -22.20 7.27
C MET A 1 -9.28 -21.63 6.93
N SER A 2 -9.72 -20.65 7.70
CA SER A 2 -10.83 -19.76 7.43
C SER A 2 -10.45 -18.71 6.39
N GLU A 3 -11.45 -18.02 5.85
CA GLU A 3 -11.25 -16.89 4.93
C GLU A 3 -10.38 -15.79 5.56
N GLN A 4 -10.61 -15.49 6.84
CA GLN A 4 -9.86 -14.47 7.57
C GLN A 4 -8.37 -14.84 7.70
N GLU A 5 -8.07 -16.11 7.94
CA GLU A 5 -6.69 -16.61 7.97
C GLU A 5 -6.03 -16.50 6.60
N MET A 6 -6.71 -16.88 5.51
CA MET A 6 -6.17 -16.72 4.14
C MET A 6 -5.95 -15.25 3.78
N ARG A 7 -6.88 -14.36 4.12
CA ARG A 7 -6.73 -12.92 3.91
C ARG A 7 -5.50 -12.40 4.66
N GLY A 8 -5.32 -12.80 5.92
CA GLY A 8 -4.14 -12.44 6.71
C GLY A 8 -2.83 -12.90 6.07
N GLU A 9 -2.77 -14.13 5.56
CA GLU A 9 -1.58 -14.64 4.87
C GLU A 9 -1.27 -13.85 3.58
N ILE A 10 -2.29 -13.51 2.79
CA ILE A 10 -2.12 -12.71 1.58
C ILE A 10 -1.52 -11.34 1.92
N LEU A 11 -2.06 -10.64 2.93
CA LEU A 11 -1.57 -9.33 3.33
C LEU A 11 -0.14 -9.39 3.90
N ALA A 12 0.20 -10.45 4.64
CA ALA A 12 1.56 -10.67 5.11
C ALA A 12 2.56 -10.89 3.95
N LEU A 13 2.16 -11.60 2.91
CA LEU A 13 2.97 -11.77 1.70
C LEU A 13 3.13 -10.46 0.92
N VAL A 14 2.08 -9.65 0.83
CA VAL A 14 2.12 -8.32 0.20
C VAL A 14 3.06 -7.40 0.95
N ARG A 15 3.04 -7.41 2.29
CA ARG A 15 4.00 -6.67 3.11
C ARG A 15 5.43 -7.05 2.79
N ALA A 16 5.75 -8.34 2.86
CA ALA A 16 7.08 -8.84 2.57
C ALA A 16 7.54 -8.51 1.14
N TYR A 17 6.61 -8.51 0.18
CA TYR A 17 6.87 -8.07 -1.18
C TYR A 17 7.22 -6.58 -1.25
N CYS A 18 6.44 -5.72 -0.59
CA CYS A 18 6.68 -4.28 -0.56
C CYS A 18 8.04 -3.96 0.07
N GLU A 19 8.32 -4.49 1.26
CA GLU A 19 9.57 -4.29 1.98
C GLU A 19 10.80 -4.72 1.14
N LYS A 20 10.67 -5.81 0.38
CA LYS A 20 11.78 -6.34 -0.43
C LYS A 20 12.01 -5.57 -1.73
N TYR A 21 10.96 -5.11 -2.40
CA TYR A 21 11.06 -4.61 -3.77
C TYR A 21 10.78 -3.12 -3.94
N HIS A 22 10.07 -2.52 -2.99
CA HIS A 22 9.65 -1.11 -2.99
C HIS A 22 10.37 -0.26 -1.94
N ALA A 23 11.22 -0.87 -1.08
CA ALA A 23 12.11 -0.10 -0.21
C ALA A 23 13.00 0.86 -1.02
N PRO A 24 13.33 2.05 -0.48
CA PRO A 24 14.22 3.01 -1.12
C PRO A 24 15.55 2.34 -1.46
N LYS A 25 15.96 2.40 -2.73
CA LYS A 25 17.05 1.54 -3.23
C LYS A 25 18.45 2.13 -3.15
N GLU A 26 18.62 3.42 -2.89
CA GLU A 26 19.96 4.02 -2.96
C GLU A 26 20.16 5.13 -1.94
N ASP A 27 21.34 5.13 -1.34
CA ASP A 27 21.89 6.31 -0.67
C ASP A 27 22.24 7.34 -1.75
N PHE A 28 21.82 8.58 -1.54
CA PHE A 28 22.11 9.68 -2.45
C PHE A 28 23.62 9.95 -2.55
N SER A 29 24.12 10.07 -3.78
CA SER A 29 25.49 10.51 -4.08
C SER A 29 25.51 11.87 -4.79
N PRO A 30 26.48 12.75 -4.48
CA PRO A 30 26.64 14.00 -5.21
C PRO A 30 26.79 13.78 -6.72
N GLY A 31 25.91 14.40 -7.50
CA GLY A 31 25.83 14.23 -8.96
C GLY A 31 24.62 13.41 -9.42
N ASP A 32 23.92 12.73 -8.51
CA ASP A 32 22.71 12.00 -8.83
C ASP A 32 21.57 12.92 -9.25
N ARG A 33 20.74 12.42 -10.16
CA ARG A 33 19.54 13.13 -10.60
C ARG A 33 18.49 13.12 -9.50
N LEU A 34 18.20 14.30 -8.95
CA LEU A 34 17.12 14.49 -7.99
C LEU A 34 15.79 14.78 -8.71
N PRO A 35 14.79 13.88 -8.64
CA PRO A 35 13.46 14.19 -9.17
C PRO A 35 12.77 15.26 -8.30
N TYR A 36 12.06 16.18 -8.94
CA TYR A 36 11.25 17.20 -8.22
C TYR A 36 10.10 16.59 -7.42
N ALA A 37 9.54 15.47 -7.90
CA ALA A 37 8.44 14.77 -7.24
C ALA A 37 8.49 13.27 -7.54
N ALA A 38 8.05 12.47 -6.57
CA ALA A 38 7.83 11.03 -6.68
C ALA A 38 6.65 10.62 -5.81
N ARG A 39 6.07 9.45 -6.08
CA ARG A 39 5.12 8.83 -5.16
C ARG A 39 5.90 8.20 -4.02
N VAL A 40 5.52 8.53 -2.79
CA VAL A 40 6.06 7.93 -1.57
C VAL A 40 4.90 7.17 -0.93
N TYR A 41 5.11 5.88 -0.71
CA TYR A 41 4.15 4.95 -0.13
C TYR A 41 4.95 3.78 0.46
N ASP A 42 4.33 3.03 1.35
CA ASP A 42 4.92 1.86 1.99
C ASP A 42 4.00 0.64 1.84
N HIS A 43 4.12 -0.32 2.76
CA HIS A 43 3.33 -1.53 2.71
C HIS A 43 1.86 -1.26 3.04
N GLU A 44 1.52 -0.20 3.78
CA GLU A 44 0.15 0.12 4.18
C GLU A 44 -0.72 0.42 2.96
N GLU A 45 -0.24 1.21 1.99
CA GLU A 45 -1.00 1.46 0.76
C GLU A 45 -1.18 0.20 -0.09
N MET A 46 -0.16 -0.66 -0.15
CA MET A 46 -0.23 -1.91 -0.92
C MET A 46 -1.17 -2.93 -0.26
N GLU A 47 -1.12 -3.04 1.07
CA GLU A 47 -2.03 -3.87 1.86
C GLU A 47 -3.48 -3.40 1.69
N ALA A 48 -3.74 -2.10 1.82
CA ALA A 48 -5.08 -1.53 1.64
C ALA A 48 -5.63 -1.76 0.22
N LEU A 49 -4.78 -1.63 -0.81
CA LEU A 49 -5.16 -1.93 -2.19
C LEU A 49 -5.58 -3.40 -2.37
N VAL A 50 -4.77 -4.33 -1.87
CA VAL A 50 -5.07 -5.77 -1.99
C VAL A 50 -6.27 -6.16 -1.12
N ASP A 51 -6.38 -5.61 0.08
CA ASP A 51 -7.52 -5.83 0.97
C ASP A 51 -8.83 -5.40 0.31
N SER A 52 -8.86 -4.22 -0.33
CA SER A 52 -10.03 -3.76 -1.10
C SER A 52 -10.32 -4.64 -2.32
N SER A 53 -9.27 -5.17 -2.96
CA SER A 53 -9.41 -6.09 -4.11
C SER A 53 -10.03 -7.43 -3.69
N LEU A 54 -9.66 -7.93 -2.50
CA LEU A 54 -10.23 -9.15 -1.93
C LEU A 54 -11.69 -8.96 -1.49
N GLU A 55 -12.11 -7.74 -1.13
CA GLU A 55 -13.53 -7.43 -0.90
C GLU A 55 -14.35 -7.38 -2.20
N PHE A 56 -13.68 -7.19 -3.34
CA PHE A 56 -14.28 -7.13 -4.68
C PHE A 56 -15.43 -6.12 -4.82
N TRP A 57 -15.45 -5.11 -3.95
CA TRP A 57 -16.38 -3.99 -4.02
C TRP A 57 -15.76 -2.88 -4.86
N LEU A 58 -16.11 -2.85 -6.15
CA LEU A 58 -15.41 -2.03 -7.16
C LEU A 58 -15.83 -0.54 -7.18
N THR A 59 -16.87 -0.18 -6.43
CA THR A 59 -17.37 1.19 -6.33
C THR A 59 -16.94 1.85 -5.02
N ALA A 60 -17.25 3.13 -4.84
CA ALA A 60 -16.99 3.80 -3.57
C ALA A 60 -17.65 3.02 -2.42
N GLY A 61 -16.86 2.70 -1.40
CA GLY A 61 -17.25 1.85 -0.29
C GLY A 61 -16.49 2.22 0.99
N ARG A 62 -16.15 1.22 1.81
CA ARG A 62 -15.52 1.43 3.13
C ARG A 62 -14.28 2.31 3.08
N TYR A 63 -13.36 2.02 2.15
CA TYR A 63 -12.10 2.78 2.01
C TYR A 63 -12.32 4.22 1.56
N ALA A 64 -13.29 4.48 0.67
CA ALA A 64 -13.63 5.83 0.23
C ALA A 64 -14.18 6.68 1.40
N ALA A 65 -15.10 6.12 2.19
CA ALA A 65 -15.66 6.81 3.35
C ALA A 65 -14.60 7.10 4.44
N GLN A 66 -13.66 6.17 4.66
CA GLN A 66 -12.53 6.38 5.58
C GLN A 66 -11.61 7.51 5.09
N PHE A 67 -11.28 7.50 3.78
CA PHE A 67 -10.46 8.53 3.16
C PHE A 67 -11.12 9.92 3.26
N GLU A 68 -12.40 10.05 2.88
CA GLU A 68 -13.13 11.32 2.95
C GLU A 68 -13.17 11.89 4.38
N LYS A 69 -13.39 11.03 5.38
CA LYS A 69 -13.38 11.42 6.79
C LYS A 69 -11.99 11.87 7.26
N GLY A 70 -10.93 11.18 6.84
CA GLY A 70 -9.56 11.53 7.19
C GLY A 70 -9.07 12.81 6.50
N LEU A 71 -9.51 13.05 5.25
CA LEU A 71 -9.13 14.21 4.46
C LEU A 71 -9.80 15.51 4.93
N ALA A 72 -11.01 15.43 5.46
CA ALA A 72 -11.78 16.59 5.92
C ALA A 72 -11.40 17.09 7.33
N ALA A 73 -10.42 16.45 7.99
CA ALA A 73 -10.00 16.74 9.36
C ALA A 73 -8.90 17.82 9.45
#